data_AF-A0A2I1HWT6-F1
#
_entry.id   AF-A0A2I1HWT6-F1
#
_cell.length_a   1.000
_cell.length_b   1.000
_cell.length_c   1.000
_cell.angle_alpha   90.00
_cell.angle_beta   90.00
_cell.angle_gamma   90.00
#
_symmetry.space_group_name_H-M   'P 1'
#
loop_
_entity.id
_entity.type
_entity.pdbx_description
1 polymer ?
#
loop_
_entity_poly.entity_id
_entity_poly.type
_entity_poly.pdbx_seq_one_letter_code
_entity_poly.pdbx_strand_id
1 'polypeptide(L)'
;MEYLWSFLEREWIDVTNKSILDSQTKFDEVSNKVTKALKNTGNFLNDLAGNEPIALPHTLWFGILDLAQNLIQKSTRTATYGLCYYLAIESLNKAPSSFIQFKAVEILLHLHNIDSKMFSMIDDDFDQYIKELNKNNKSSDFSEKFQNLLLFIKEKYLEDLKILSENIEKEKKGKGKGKV
;
A
#
# COMPACT_ATOMS: atom_id res chain seq x y z
N MET A 1 10.75 9.02 -15.10
CA MET A 1 10.08 8.27 -14.01
C MET A 1 10.79 8.47 -12.68
N GLU A 2 12.09 8.20 -12.55
CA GLU A 2 12.86 8.40 -11.30
C GLU A 2 12.80 9.83 -10.73
N TYR A 3 12.70 10.85 -11.59
CA TYR A 3 12.63 12.26 -11.17
C TYR A 3 11.30 12.62 -10.48
N LEU A 4 10.19 11.99 -10.90
CA LEU A 4 8.88 12.21 -10.30
C LEU A 4 8.81 11.55 -8.92
N TRP A 5 9.36 10.34 -8.82
CA TRP A 5 9.36 9.57 -7.57
C TRP A 5 10.29 10.17 -6.52
N SER A 6 11.50 10.58 -6.91
CA SER A 6 12.41 11.28 -6.01
C SER A 6 11.87 12.64 -5.55
N PHE A 7 11.12 13.35 -6.41
CA PHE A 7 10.43 14.58 -6.04
C PHE A 7 9.29 14.33 -5.04
N LEU A 8 8.43 13.35 -5.32
CA LEU A 8 7.33 12.97 -4.43
C LEU A 8 7.82 12.50 -3.06
N GLU A 9 8.85 11.64 -3.05
CA GLU A 9 9.45 11.16 -1.81
C GLU A 9 10.04 12.31 -0.99
N ARG A 10 10.71 13.27 -1.63
CA ARG A 10 11.31 14.42 -0.95
C ARG A 10 10.29 15.39 -0.37
N GLU A 11 9.28 15.77 -1.16
CA GLU A 11 8.22 16.68 -0.70
C GLU A 11 7.39 16.04 0.41
N TRP A 12 7.22 14.72 0.39
CA TRP A 12 6.45 14.02 1.41
C TRP A 12 7.20 13.84 2.73
N ILE A 13 8.51 13.58 2.69
CA ILE A 13 9.38 13.51 3.88
C ILE A 13 9.46 14.86 4.60
N ASP A 14 9.42 15.99 3.88
CA ASP A 14 9.42 17.32 4.50
C ASP A 14 8.13 17.57 5.32
N VAL A 15 6.98 17.08 4.83
CA VAL A 15 5.69 17.22 5.50
C VAL A 15 5.58 16.34 6.75
N THR A 16 6.12 15.11 6.73
CA THR A 16 6.03 14.20 7.88
C THR A 16 6.93 14.61 9.06
N ASN A 17 8.03 15.33 8.78
CA ASN A 17 9.02 15.73 9.79
C ASN A 17 8.67 17.00 10.61
N LYS A 18 7.58 17.73 10.28
CA LYS A 18 7.17 18.94 11.02
C LYS A 18 5.81 18.78 11.74
N SER A 19 5.64 19.57 12.81
CA SER A 19 4.50 19.52 13.74
C SER A 19 3.15 19.80 13.08
N ILE A 20 2.13 19.10 13.59
CA ILE A 20 0.79 18.87 13.01
C ILE A 20 -0.09 20.13 12.87
N LEU A 21 0.24 21.25 13.52
CA LEU A 21 -0.64 22.42 13.49
C LEU A 21 -0.64 23.18 12.14
N ASP A 22 0.32 22.87 11.26
CA ASP A 22 0.50 23.50 9.94
C ASP A 22 0.52 22.44 8.80
N SER A 23 0.07 21.21 9.07
CA SER A 23 0.23 20.08 8.13
C SER A 23 -0.84 20.02 7.05
N GLN A 24 -2.02 20.59 7.28
CA GLN A 24 -3.13 20.52 6.31
C GLN A 24 -2.93 21.49 5.15
N THR A 25 -2.57 22.74 5.43
CA THR A 25 -2.18 23.75 4.45
C THR A 25 -0.98 23.31 3.60
N LYS A 26 0.00 22.65 4.23
CA LYS A 26 1.17 22.08 3.53
C LYS A 26 0.83 20.84 2.72
N PHE A 27 -0.04 19.98 3.21
CA PHE A 27 -0.53 18.86 2.42
C PHE A 27 -1.30 19.36 1.19
N ASP A 28 -2.13 20.38 1.34
CA ASP A 28 -2.82 21.04 0.24
C ASP A 28 -1.84 21.70 -0.74
N GLU A 29 -0.75 22.29 -0.23
CA GLU A 29 0.32 22.87 -1.05
C GLU A 29 1.08 21.78 -1.84
N VAL A 30 1.48 20.69 -1.19
CA VAL A 30 2.15 19.55 -1.83
C VAL A 30 1.20 18.88 -2.83
N SER A 31 -0.07 18.68 -2.48
CA SER A 31 -1.10 18.17 -3.39
C SER A 31 -1.25 19.07 -4.63
N ASN A 32 -1.27 20.40 -4.45
CA ASN A 32 -1.29 21.35 -5.56
C ASN A 32 0.00 21.31 -6.40
N LYS A 33 1.17 21.16 -5.78
CA LYS A 33 2.46 21.03 -6.49
C LYS A 33 2.53 19.74 -7.29
N VAL A 34 2.09 18.62 -6.72
CA VAL A 34 2.00 17.33 -7.39
C VAL A 34 0.99 17.39 -8.53
N THR A 35 -0.19 17.97 -8.30
CA THR A 35 -1.20 18.18 -9.34
C THR A 35 -0.66 19.05 -10.47
N LYS A 36 0.09 20.12 -10.15
CA LYS A 36 0.77 20.96 -11.15
C LYS A 36 1.88 20.20 -11.88
N ALA A 37 2.70 19.41 -11.20
CA ALA A 37 3.75 18.61 -11.82
C ALA A 37 3.16 17.57 -12.78
N LEU A 38 2.08 16.89 -12.36
CA LEU A 38 1.34 15.93 -13.19
C LEU A 38 0.67 16.59 -14.40
N LYS A 39 0.06 17.78 -14.23
CA LYS A 39 -0.51 18.58 -15.33
C LYS A 39 0.54 19.16 -16.28
N ASN A 40 1.68 19.60 -15.76
CA ASN A 40 2.80 20.14 -16.55
C ASN A 40 3.53 19.03 -17.31
N THR A 41 3.48 17.80 -16.82
CA THR A 41 3.84 16.59 -17.56
C THR A 41 2.68 16.14 -18.47
N GLY A 42 1.91 17.10 -19.01
CA GLY A 42 0.62 16.91 -19.68
C GLY A 42 0.63 16.06 -20.97
N ASN A 43 1.81 15.71 -21.47
CA ASN A 43 1.95 14.71 -22.54
C ASN A 43 1.90 13.27 -22.00
N PHE A 44 2.31 13.03 -20.75
CA PHE A 44 2.41 11.72 -20.14
C PHE A 44 1.07 11.19 -19.62
N LEU A 45 0.09 12.05 -19.29
CA LEU A 45 -1.25 11.60 -18.90
C LEU A 45 -2.15 11.37 -20.13
N ASN A 46 -1.95 12.13 -21.21
CA ASN A 46 -2.71 11.99 -22.45
C ASN A 46 -2.29 10.75 -23.27
N ASP A 47 -1.01 10.38 -23.30
CA ASP A 47 -0.53 9.11 -23.91
C ASP A 47 -0.95 7.85 -23.13
N LEU A 48 -1.46 8.06 -21.93
CA LEU A 48 -1.61 7.05 -20.90
C LEU A 48 -3.08 6.75 -20.58
N ALA A 49 -3.93 7.75 -20.78
CA ALA A 49 -5.38 7.68 -20.70
C ALA A 49 -6.02 7.59 -22.10
N GLY A 50 -5.40 6.86 -23.03
CA GLY A 50 -5.87 6.73 -24.42
C GLY A 50 -7.38 6.53 -24.51
N ASN A 51 -8.09 7.64 -24.77
CA ASN A 51 -9.53 7.79 -25.00
C ASN A 51 -10.54 7.04 -24.08
N GLU A 52 -10.10 6.47 -22.95
CA GLU A 52 -10.94 5.75 -21.98
C GLU A 52 -10.74 6.29 -20.55
N PRO A 53 -11.76 6.19 -19.67
CA PRO A 53 -11.90 7.06 -18.51
C PRO A 53 -10.79 6.82 -17.47
N ILE A 54 -9.89 7.80 -17.33
CA ILE A 54 -8.97 8.09 -16.20
C ILE A 54 -8.56 6.87 -15.35
N ALA A 55 -8.26 5.75 -15.99
CA ALA A 55 -7.63 4.62 -15.33
C ALA A 55 -6.16 5.00 -15.22
N LEU A 56 -5.72 5.38 -14.02
CA LEU A 56 -4.28 5.49 -13.75
C LEU A 56 -3.65 4.17 -14.21
N PRO A 57 -2.55 4.19 -14.97
CA PRO A 57 -1.85 2.97 -15.32
C PRO A 57 -1.51 2.19 -14.09
N HIS A 58 -1.54 0.87 -14.24
CA HIS A 58 -1.23 -0.02 -13.15
C HIS A 58 0.15 0.27 -12.54
N THR A 59 1.10 0.79 -13.33
CA THR A 59 2.42 1.24 -12.85
C THR A 59 2.36 2.43 -11.89
N LEU A 60 1.55 3.45 -12.19
CA LEU A 60 1.40 4.60 -11.28
C LEU A 60 0.62 4.20 -10.03
N TRP A 61 -0.41 3.39 -10.19
CA TRP A 61 -1.19 2.87 -9.07
C TRP A 61 -0.33 2.02 -8.12
N PHE A 62 0.53 1.17 -8.68
CA PHE A 62 1.48 0.40 -7.90
C PHE A 62 2.47 1.29 -7.14
N GLY A 63 3.04 2.32 -7.78
CA GLY A 63 3.96 3.24 -7.09
C GLY A 63 3.29 4.02 -5.95
N ILE A 64 2.01 4.35 -6.08
CA ILE A 64 1.21 4.95 -5.00
C ILE A 64 1.05 3.96 -3.82
N LEU A 65 0.77 2.69 -4.11
CA LEU A 65 0.68 1.65 -3.08
C LEU A 65 2.03 1.37 -2.42
N ASP A 66 3.12 1.39 -3.17
CA ASP A 66 4.47 1.23 -2.64
C ASP A 66 4.86 2.38 -1.68
N LEU A 67 4.49 3.61 -2.04
CA LEU A 67 4.62 4.76 -1.13
C LEU A 67 3.78 4.57 0.13
N ALA A 68 2.54 4.07 0.01
CA ALA A 68 1.68 3.81 1.16
C ALA A 68 2.29 2.78 2.12
N GLN A 69 2.90 1.72 1.60
CA GLN A 69 3.62 0.74 2.42
C GLN A 69 4.80 1.39 3.17
N ASN A 70 5.59 2.22 2.49
CA ASN A 70 6.67 2.98 3.12
C ASN A 70 6.14 3.94 4.22
N LEU A 71 4.95 4.52 4.04
CA LEU A 71 4.33 5.39 5.05
C LEU A 71 3.89 4.60 6.28
N ILE A 72 3.35 3.41 6.10
CA ILE A 72 2.97 2.56 7.24
C ILE A 72 4.21 2.22 8.07
N GLN A 73 5.34 1.90 7.43
CA GLN A 73 6.58 1.57 8.14
C GLN A 73 7.18 2.76 8.89
N LYS A 74 7.07 3.99 8.34
CA LYS A 74 7.68 5.20 8.93
C LYS A 74 6.76 5.96 9.88
N SER A 75 5.45 5.74 9.81
CA SER A 75 4.46 6.46 10.63
C SER A 75 4.03 5.63 11.83
N THR A 76 3.69 6.29 12.93
CA THR A 76 3.02 5.71 14.11
C THR A 76 1.60 6.26 14.29
N ARG A 77 1.13 7.08 13.33
CA ARG A 77 -0.15 7.79 13.43
C ARG A 77 -1.28 6.93 12.88
N THR A 78 -2.30 6.71 13.69
CA THR A 78 -3.52 5.96 13.34
C THR A 78 -4.21 6.49 12.08
N ALA A 79 -4.24 7.81 11.87
CA ALA A 79 -4.82 8.43 10.68
C ALA A 79 -4.10 8.02 9.38
N THR A 80 -2.77 7.88 9.41
CA THR A 80 -1.98 7.40 8.27
C THR A 80 -2.36 5.96 7.93
N TYR A 81 -2.51 5.11 8.95
CA TYR A 81 -2.90 3.71 8.77
C TYR A 81 -4.31 3.59 8.19
N GLY A 82 -5.26 4.38 8.70
CA GLY A 82 -6.62 4.43 8.15
C GLY A 82 -6.66 4.87 6.68
N LEU A 83 -5.85 5.88 6.31
CA LEU A 83 -5.74 6.32 4.92
C LEU A 83 -5.15 5.23 4.01
N CYS A 84 -4.11 4.54 4.46
CA CYS A 84 -3.49 3.46 3.68
C CYS A 84 -4.40 2.24 3.55
N TYR A 85 -5.19 1.92 4.60
CA TYR A 85 -6.24 0.91 4.53
C TYR A 85 -7.27 1.27 3.46
N TYR A 86 -7.83 2.48 3.50
CA TYR A 86 -8.82 2.94 2.52
C TYR A 86 -8.27 2.86 1.09
N LEU A 87 -7.03 3.33 0.90
CA LEU A 87 -6.35 3.29 -0.40
C LEU A 87 -6.19 1.85 -0.91
N ALA A 88 -5.83 0.89 -0.06
CA ALA A 88 -5.67 -0.51 -0.46
C ALA A 88 -7.01 -1.17 -0.86
N ILE A 89 -8.08 -0.94 -0.10
CA ILE A 89 -9.42 -1.44 -0.45
C ILE A 89 -9.93 -0.83 -1.76
N GLU A 90 -9.79 0.49 -1.90
CA GLU A 90 -10.21 1.19 -3.11
C GLU A 90 -9.43 0.71 -4.35
N SER A 91 -8.16 0.33 -4.15
CA SER A 91 -7.30 -0.24 -5.19
C SER A 91 -7.78 -1.61 -5.67
N LEU A 92 -8.20 -2.48 -4.74
CA LEU A 92 -8.78 -3.79 -5.08
C LEU A 92 -10.03 -3.62 -5.96
N ASN A 93 -10.88 -2.64 -5.63
CA ASN A 93 -12.13 -2.39 -6.33
C ASN A 93 -11.95 -1.72 -7.70
N LYS A 94 -11.02 -0.75 -7.82
CA LYS A 94 -10.88 0.08 -9.02
C LYS A 94 -9.88 -0.44 -10.05
N ALA A 95 -8.89 -1.22 -9.65
CA ALA A 95 -7.82 -1.66 -10.55
C ALA A 95 -7.40 -3.12 -10.25
N PRO A 96 -8.27 -4.10 -10.53
CA PRO A 96 -8.13 -5.50 -10.09
C PRO A 96 -7.11 -6.29 -10.95
N SER A 97 -5.95 -5.71 -11.24
CA SER A 97 -4.83 -6.48 -11.78
C SER A 97 -4.17 -7.31 -10.68
N SER A 98 -3.65 -8.49 -11.01
CA SER A 98 -3.02 -9.37 -10.02
C SER A 98 -1.88 -8.71 -9.26
N PHE A 99 -1.16 -7.77 -9.89
CA PHE A 99 -0.06 -7.03 -9.27
C PHE A 99 -0.55 -5.99 -8.25
N ILE A 100 -1.64 -5.28 -8.56
CA ILE A 100 -2.28 -4.34 -7.63
C ILE A 100 -2.95 -5.10 -6.49
N GLN A 101 -3.63 -6.21 -6.81
CA GLN A 101 -4.21 -7.10 -5.81
C GLN A 101 -3.15 -7.61 -4.83
N PHE A 102 -2.01 -8.07 -5.34
CA PHE A 102 -0.90 -8.51 -4.51
C PHE A 102 -0.45 -7.41 -3.54
N LYS A 103 -0.18 -6.21 -4.08
CA LYS A 103 0.34 -5.09 -3.27
C LYS A 103 -0.67 -4.57 -2.26
N ALA A 104 -1.95 -4.53 -2.62
CA ALA A 104 -3.02 -4.12 -1.72
C ALA A 104 -3.19 -5.13 -0.57
N VAL A 105 -3.18 -6.44 -0.86
CA VAL A 105 -3.24 -7.50 0.16
C VAL A 105 -2.03 -7.41 1.10
N GLU A 106 -0.82 -7.20 0.57
CA GLU A 106 0.39 -7.02 1.36
C GLU A 106 0.26 -5.87 2.37
N ILE A 107 -0.23 -4.71 1.92
CA ILE A 107 -0.49 -3.54 2.78
C ILE A 107 -1.51 -3.85 3.87
N LEU A 108 -2.62 -4.51 3.51
CA LEU A 108 -3.69 -4.85 4.45
C LEU A 108 -3.19 -5.83 5.53
N LEU A 109 -2.44 -6.87 5.14
CA LEU A 109 -1.83 -7.79 6.10
C LEU A 109 -0.82 -7.08 7.02
N HIS A 110 -0.05 -6.14 6.48
CA HIS A 110 0.88 -5.36 7.29
C HIS A 110 0.17 -4.50 8.33
N LEU A 111 -0.93 -3.84 7.95
CA LEU A 111 -1.79 -3.08 8.88
C LEU A 111 -2.43 -3.96 9.94
N HIS A 112 -2.94 -5.13 9.55
CA HIS A 112 -3.49 -6.12 10.48
C HIS A 112 -2.45 -6.60 11.49
N ASN A 113 -1.19 -6.77 11.08
CA ASN A 113 -0.11 -7.16 11.97
C ASN A 113 0.29 -6.05 12.96
N ILE A 114 0.11 -4.78 12.59
CA ILE A 114 0.38 -3.63 13.48
C ILE A 114 -0.70 -3.53 14.57
N ASP A 115 -1.98 -3.59 14.17
CA ASP A 115 -3.11 -3.55 15.10
C ASP A 115 -4.27 -4.40 14.57
N SER A 116 -4.29 -5.67 14.98
CA SER A 116 -5.31 -6.63 14.55
C SER A 116 -6.71 -6.30 15.05
N LYS A 117 -6.82 -5.53 16.14
CA LYS A 117 -8.13 -5.12 16.68
C LYS A 117 -8.71 -3.98 15.87
N MET A 118 -7.89 -3.00 15.50
CA MET A 118 -8.33 -1.87 14.69
C MET A 118 -8.70 -2.31 13.27
N PHE A 119 -7.97 -3.26 12.71
CA PHE A 119 -8.15 -3.74 11.34
C PHE A 119 -8.80 -5.12 11.24
N SER A 120 -9.61 -5.50 12.21
CA SER A 120 -10.28 -6.82 12.24
C SER A 120 -11.24 -7.03 11.06
N MET A 121 -11.71 -5.96 10.44
CA MET A 121 -12.63 -5.98 9.29
C MET A 121 -11.96 -6.43 7.97
N ILE A 122 -10.63 -6.52 7.92
CA ILE A 122 -9.90 -6.86 6.69
C ILE A 122 -10.32 -8.21 6.10
N ASP A 123 -10.53 -9.23 6.93
CA ASP A 123 -10.97 -10.54 6.43
C ASP A 123 -12.40 -10.48 5.86
N ASP A 124 -13.30 -9.70 6.48
CA ASP A 124 -14.66 -9.46 5.96
C ASP A 124 -14.62 -8.71 4.62
N ASP A 125 -13.71 -7.74 4.47
CA ASP A 125 -13.50 -7.00 3.22
C ASP A 125 -12.99 -7.91 2.10
N PHE A 126 -12.10 -8.85 2.40
CA PHE A 126 -11.64 -9.85 1.43
C PHE A 126 -12.79 -10.74 0.98
N ASP A 127 -13.61 -11.23 1.91
CA ASP A 127 -14.79 -12.02 1.61
C ASP A 127 -15.80 -11.23 0.75
N GLN A 128 -16.00 -9.96 1.06
CA GLN A 128 -16.84 -9.08 0.26
C GLN A 128 -16.27 -8.89 -1.15
N TYR A 129 -14.96 -8.66 -1.28
CA TYR A 129 -14.30 -8.50 -2.57
C TYR A 129 -14.42 -9.77 -3.44
N ILE A 130 -14.21 -10.95 -2.85
CA ILE A 130 -14.41 -12.25 -3.48
C ILE A 130 -15.86 -12.38 -4.00
N LYS A 131 -16.85 -12.01 -3.18
CA LYS A 131 -18.27 -12.02 -3.58
C LYS A 131 -18.53 -11.08 -4.76
N GLU A 132 -17.96 -9.88 -4.76
CA GLU A 132 -18.11 -8.92 -5.86
C GLU A 132 -17.42 -9.39 -7.15
N LEU A 133 -16.25 -10.02 -7.06
CA LEU A 133 -15.59 -10.64 -8.21
C LEU A 133 -16.46 -11.72 -8.86
N ASN A 134 -17.16 -12.52 -8.06
CA ASN A 134 -18.08 -13.56 -8.54
C ASN A 134 -19.37 -13.00 -9.17
N LYS A 135 -19.86 -11.84 -8.70
CA LYS A 135 -21.05 -11.20 -9.27
C LYS A 135 -20.76 -10.54 -10.62
N ASN A 136 -19.62 -9.84 -10.72
CA ASN A 136 -19.32 -8.98 -11.87
C ASN A 136 -18.70 -9.74 -13.05
N ASN A 137 -18.07 -10.90 -12.80
CA ASN A 137 -17.40 -11.69 -13.83
C ASN A 137 -18.14 -13.02 -14.04
N LYS A 138 -18.55 -13.31 -15.29
CA LYS A 138 -19.25 -14.57 -15.66
C LYS A 138 -18.40 -15.84 -15.55
N SER A 139 -17.14 -15.74 -15.10
CA SER A 139 -16.22 -16.87 -14.95
C SER A 139 -15.77 -16.96 -13.50
N SER A 140 -15.90 -18.16 -12.92
CA SER A 140 -15.41 -18.55 -11.61
C SER A 140 -13.90 -18.32 -11.42
N ASP A 141 -13.17 -18.17 -12.53
CA ASP A 141 -11.70 -18.22 -12.55
C ASP A 141 -11.07 -17.01 -11.87
N PHE A 142 -11.74 -15.85 -11.81
CA PHE A 142 -11.16 -14.63 -11.20
C PHE A 142 -11.20 -14.67 -9.67
N SER A 143 -12.29 -15.15 -9.09
CA SER A 143 -12.40 -15.35 -7.64
C SER A 143 -11.40 -16.39 -7.16
N GLU A 144 -11.30 -17.51 -7.87
CA GLU A 144 -10.35 -18.58 -7.55
C GLU A 144 -8.90 -18.08 -7.65
N LYS A 145 -8.55 -17.31 -8.69
CA LYS A 145 -7.23 -16.67 -8.81
C LYS A 145 -6.92 -15.75 -7.63
N PHE A 146 -7.88 -14.94 -7.20
CA PHE A 146 -7.67 -14.06 -6.05
C PHE A 146 -7.55 -14.83 -4.73
N GLN A 147 -8.33 -15.90 -4.53
CA GLN A 147 -8.20 -16.78 -3.36
C GLN A 147 -6.83 -17.45 -3.30
N ASN A 148 -6.36 -17.98 -4.42
CA ASN A 148 -5.02 -18.57 -4.53
C ASN A 148 -3.92 -17.53 -4.25
N LEU A 149 -4.08 -16.31 -4.76
CA LEU A 149 -3.18 -15.20 -4.47
C LEU A 149 -3.18 -14.84 -2.98
N LEU A 150 -4.35 -14.73 -2.36
CA LEU A 150 -4.51 -14.40 -0.94
C LEU A 150 -3.84 -15.47 -0.06
N LEU A 151 -4.05 -16.74 -0.37
CA LEU A 151 -3.41 -17.85 0.32
C LEU A 151 -1.88 -17.76 0.21
N PHE A 152 -1.37 -17.61 -1.02
CA PHE A 152 0.06 -17.48 -1.29
C PHE A 152 0.71 -16.32 -0.50
N ILE A 153 0.08 -15.15 -0.47
CA ILE A 153 0.61 -14.00 0.24
C ILE A 153 0.56 -14.21 1.75
N LYS A 154 -0.54 -14.74 2.30
CA LYS A 154 -0.66 -15.04 3.73
C LYS A 154 0.41 -16.03 4.18
N GLU A 155 0.66 -17.09 3.42
CA GLU A 155 1.70 -18.08 3.70
C GLU A 155 3.09 -17.45 3.70
N LYS A 156 3.43 -16.72 2.63
CA LYS A 156 4.72 -16.05 2.49
C LYS A 156 4.96 -15.01 3.59
N TYR A 157 3.94 -14.23 3.92
CA TYR A 157 4.01 -13.23 4.98
C TYR A 157 4.28 -13.86 6.35
N LEU A 158 3.62 -14.99 6.67
CA LEU A 158 3.88 -15.74 7.90
C LEU A 158 5.30 -16.34 7.94
N GLU A 159 5.82 -16.80 6.81
CA GLU A 159 7.19 -17.30 6.70
C GLU A 159 8.22 -16.18 6.95
N ASP A 160 8.02 -15.01 6.34
CA ASP A 160 8.87 -13.83 6.54
C ASP A 160 8.86 -13.36 8.00
N LEU A 161 7.70 -13.36 8.66
CA LEU A 161 7.58 -13.05 10.09
C LEU A 161 8.33 -14.06 10.98
N LYS A 162 8.27 -15.36 10.66
CA LYS A 162 9.02 -16.39 11.41
C LYS A 162 10.53 -16.17 11.29
N ILE A 163 11.03 -15.92 10.09
CA ILE A 163 12.46 -15.63 9.85
C ILE A 163 12.91 -14.42 10.66
N LEU A 164 12.11 -13.35 10.68
CA LEU A 164 12.40 -12.15 11.47
C LEU A 164 12.51 -12.48 12.97
N SER A 165 11.58 -13.29 13.49
CA SER A 165 11.58 -13.70 14.91
C SER A 165 12.81 -14.54 15.28
N GLU A 166 13.19 -15.50 14.43
CA GLU A 166 14.36 -16.35 14.64
C GLU A 166 15.67 -15.55 14.63
N ASN A 167 15.77 -14.56 13.74
CA ASN A 167 16.95 -13.70 13.67
C ASN A 167 17.10 -12.84 14.94
N ILE A 168 15.99 -12.31 15.49
CA ILE A 168 16.00 -11.58 16.76
C ILE A 168 16.44 -12.49 17.93
N GLU A 169 16.00 -13.75 17.96
CA GLU A 169 16.43 -14.70 19.00
C GLU A 169 17.91 -15.06 18.90
N LYS A 170 18.42 -15.24 17.67
CA LYS A 170 19.85 -15.52 17.42
C LYS A 170 20.74 -14.33 17.84
N GLU A 171 20.32 -13.09 17.57
CA GLU A 171 21.04 -11.88 18.02
C GLU A 171 21.05 -11.73 19.55
N LYS A 172 19.94 -12.04 20.24
CA LYS A 172 19.88 -12.02 21.71
C LYS A 172 20.80 -13.06 22.36
N LYS A 173 20.96 -14.24 21.74
CA LYS A 173 21.90 -15.28 22.22
C LYS A 173 23.38 -14.93 21.99
N GLY A 174 23.70 -14.13 20.97
CA GLY A 174 25.07 -13.70 20.65
C GLY A 174 25.66 -12.64 21.59
N LYS A 175 24.83 -11.76 22.18
CA LYS A 175 25.28 -10.66 23.06
C LYS A 175 25.53 -11.04 24.52
N GLY A 176 25.31 -12.30 24.92
CA GLY A 176 25.41 -12.76 26.32
C GLY A 176 26.76 -13.36 26.76
N LYS A 177 27.76 -13.47 25.88
CA LYS A 177 29.08 -14.02 26.23
C LYS A 177 30.18 -12.97 26.10
N GLY A 178 30.27 -12.08 27.08
CA GLY A 178 31.35 -11.11 27.16
C GLY A 178 31.30 -10.29 28.43
N LYS A 179 32.12 -10.72 29.41
CA LYS A 179 32.53 -10.07 30.68
C LYS A 179 31.98 -10.74 31.94
N VAL A 180 32.68 -11.79 32.36
CA VAL A 180 33.13 -11.98 33.75
C VAL A 180 34.64 -12.06 33.70
#